data_AF-A0A504YRK9-F1
#
_entry.id   AF-A0A504YRK9-F1
#
_cell.length_a   1.000
_cell.length_b   1.000
_cell.length_c   1.000
_cell.angle_alpha   90.00
_cell.angle_beta   90.00
_cell.angle_gamma   90.00
#
_symmetry.space_group_name_H-M   'P 1'
#
loop_
_entity.id
_entity.type
_entity.pdbx_description
1 polymer ?
#
loop_
_entity_poly.entity_id
_entity_poly.type
_entity_poly.pdbx_seq_one_letter_code
_entity_poly.pdbx_strand_id
1 'polypeptide(L)'
;MISLEWTIFEIGSIVAGVLGARELAAQAIIYNIESLFYTLFPLGIGSAASIRVGHFLGARSVVGPRSVTSVSLIVMCLLSAPTIVTFKTLRFQIPRIFTYDEQVIYVAGKLLPILAIFQFLDGIEGVCSGIVRGAGLQYVGAVICCLSFYVFGAPIGMGLIFGAHYGIEGLWYGLCIGLFLSASAYVIVCVRLDWQKQVQLAMLRVNPVAFDRHVTRVSTVYQVNEELKHNTSTRHLDPPSTETRPLLVSHRERESYLEETDEMKVRETRNLRPRKGLLNCGGRISFAVTLLSLFFACLLCRLFVCWSEYFGVYCVYNNGTFLNFPNEMELARFLNDSLHDTNCTVVIP
;
A
#
# COMPACT_ATOMS: atom_id res chain seq x y z
N MET A 1 -2.59 0.11 -3.36
CA MET A 1 -1.12 0.22 -3.45
C MET A 1 -0.78 1.50 -4.22
N ILE A 2 -0.38 1.47 -5.50
CA ILE A 2 0.06 2.66 -6.27
C ILE A 2 -0.84 3.91 -6.10
N SER A 3 -2.17 3.79 -6.23
CA SER A 3 -3.02 4.99 -6.05
C SER A 3 -3.09 5.53 -4.60
N LEU A 4 -2.78 4.72 -3.58
CA LEU A 4 -2.67 5.17 -2.18
C LEU A 4 -1.36 5.92 -1.95
N GLU A 5 -0.28 5.41 -2.53
CA GLU A 5 1.07 5.99 -2.56
C GLU A 5 1.01 7.38 -3.20
N TRP A 6 0.44 7.51 -4.41
CA TRP A 6 0.29 8.80 -5.10
C TRP A 6 -0.68 9.76 -4.37
N THR A 7 -1.73 9.24 -3.74
CA THR A 7 -2.68 10.08 -2.97
C THR A 7 -2.02 10.76 -1.75
N ILE A 8 -0.98 10.19 -1.14
CA ILE A 8 -0.32 10.85 0.01
C ILE A 8 0.46 12.10 -0.41
N PHE A 9 1.04 12.11 -1.62
CA PHE A 9 1.74 13.27 -2.15
C PHE A 9 0.76 14.41 -2.49
N GLU A 10 -0.40 14.09 -3.07
CA GLU A 10 -1.44 15.10 -3.34
C GLU A 10 -2.03 15.69 -2.04
N ILE A 11 -2.23 14.87 -1.00
CA ILE A 11 -2.57 15.37 0.34
C ILE A 11 -1.45 16.29 0.87
N GLY A 12 -0.18 15.93 0.66
CA GLY A 12 0.97 16.78 1.00
C GLY A 12 0.98 18.12 0.26
N SER A 13 0.67 18.14 -1.03
CA SER A 13 0.52 19.34 -1.87
C SER A 13 -0.61 20.25 -1.36
N ILE A 14 -1.76 19.68 -1.01
CA ILE A 14 -2.88 20.41 -0.39
C ILE A 14 -2.44 21.02 0.96
N VAL A 15 -1.72 20.27 1.80
CA VAL A 15 -1.21 20.75 3.09
C VAL A 15 -0.17 21.87 2.92
N ALA A 16 0.70 21.80 1.91
CA ALA A 16 1.62 22.90 1.56
C ALA A 16 0.86 24.18 1.15
N GLY A 17 -0.27 24.05 0.45
CA GLY A 17 -1.19 25.16 0.17
C GLY A 17 -1.72 25.85 1.43
N VAL A 18 -1.95 25.10 2.51
CA VAL A 18 -2.39 25.60 3.83
C VAL A 18 -1.26 26.28 4.63
N LEU A 19 0.00 26.17 4.18
CA LEU A 19 1.16 26.92 4.70
C LEU A 19 1.38 28.24 3.95
N GLY A 20 1.23 28.24 2.63
CA GLY A 20 1.20 29.45 1.81
C GLY A 20 1.80 29.28 0.41
N ALA A 21 1.61 30.28 -0.45
CA ALA A 21 1.96 30.21 -1.87
C ALA A 21 3.44 29.86 -2.15
N ARG A 22 4.39 30.37 -1.34
CA ARG A 22 5.82 30.05 -1.47
C ARG A 22 6.11 28.57 -1.15
N GLU A 23 5.49 28.05 -0.09
CA GLU A 23 5.66 26.66 0.32
C GLU A 23 5.02 25.72 -0.70
N LEU A 24 3.84 26.06 -1.23
CA LEU A 24 3.17 25.34 -2.31
C LEU A 24 4.01 25.33 -3.61
N ALA A 25 4.60 26.46 -3.99
CA ALA A 25 5.48 26.54 -5.16
C ALA A 25 6.75 25.69 -4.98
N ALA A 26 7.35 25.69 -3.79
CA ALA A 26 8.48 24.81 -3.48
C ALA A 26 8.06 23.32 -3.49
N GLN A 27 6.91 22.98 -2.90
CA GLN A 27 6.36 21.62 -2.92
C GLN A 27 6.17 21.11 -4.35
N ALA A 28 5.59 21.93 -5.24
CA ALA A 28 5.38 21.57 -6.64
C ALA A 28 6.72 21.29 -7.37
N ILE A 29 7.76 22.09 -7.15
CA ILE A 29 9.10 21.86 -7.72
C ILE A 29 9.67 20.53 -7.22
N ILE A 30 9.63 20.28 -5.91
CA ILE A 30 10.20 19.07 -5.31
C ILE A 30 9.44 17.81 -5.75
N TYR A 31 8.10 17.87 -5.83
CA TYR A 31 7.26 16.77 -6.32
C TYR A 31 7.50 16.44 -7.81
N ASN A 32 7.67 17.46 -8.67
CA ASN A 32 8.01 17.22 -10.08
C ASN A 32 9.39 16.55 -10.24
N ILE A 33 10.37 16.90 -9.39
CA ILE A 33 11.69 16.25 -9.39
C ILE A 33 11.59 14.81 -8.86
N GLU A 34 10.87 14.61 -7.76
CA GLU A 34 10.64 13.30 -7.14
C GLU A 34 9.94 12.33 -8.11
N SER A 35 8.81 12.74 -8.69
CA SER A 35 8.00 11.93 -9.60
C SER A 35 8.75 11.57 -10.90
N LEU A 36 9.60 12.47 -11.41
CA LEU A 36 10.49 12.20 -12.55
C LEU A 36 11.47 11.07 -12.23
N PHE A 37 12.11 11.11 -11.06
CA PHE A 37 13.09 10.11 -10.66
C PHE A 37 12.43 8.78 -10.28
N TYR A 38 11.27 8.81 -9.61
CA TYR A 38 10.41 7.65 -9.31
C TYR A 38 9.99 6.92 -10.60
N THR A 39 9.54 7.67 -11.60
CA THR A 39 9.11 7.10 -12.88
C THR A 39 10.28 6.49 -13.65
N LEU A 40 11.46 7.13 -13.61
CA LEU A 40 12.62 6.73 -14.41
C LEU A 40 13.38 5.51 -13.86
N PHE A 41 13.56 5.37 -12.54
CA PHE A 41 14.32 4.24 -11.97
C PHE A 41 13.46 3.29 -11.09
N PRO A 42 12.89 3.69 -9.93
CA PRO A 42 12.12 2.78 -9.07
C PRO A 42 10.96 2.06 -9.78
N LEU A 43 10.11 2.80 -10.49
CA LEU A 43 8.94 2.23 -11.18
C LEU A 43 9.34 1.32 -12.34
N GLY A 44 10.35 1.72 -13.13
CA GLY A 44 10.88 0.93 -14.24
C GLY A 44 11.53 -0.38 -13.78
N ILE A 45 12.43 -0.32 -12.79
CA ILE A 45 13.13 -1.49 -12.24
C ILE A 45 12.14 -2.39 -11.49
N GLY A 46 11.21 -1.82 -10.73
CA GLY A 46 10.14 -2.56 -10.06
C GLY A 46 9.21 -3.30 -11.05
N SER A 47 8.87 -2.67 -12.18
CA SER A 47 8.07 -3.31 -13.24
C SER A 47 8.84 -4.45 -13.92
N ALA A 48 10.12 -4.24 -14.26
CA ALA A 48 10.97 -5.30 -14.79
C ALA A 48 11.16 -6.47 -13.79
N ALA A 49 11.32 -6.16 -12.50
CA ALA A 49 11.38 -7.16 -11.44
C ALA A 49 10.07 -7.95 -11.32
N SER A 50 8.91 -7.27 -11.35
CA SER A 50 7.58 -7.89 -11.33
C SER A 50 7.42 -8.91 -12.46
N ILE A 51 7.78 -8.55 -13.69
CA ILE A 51 7.70 -9.42 -14.87
C ILE A 51 8.63 -10.63 -14.71
N ARG A 52 9.89 -10.43 -14.31
CA ARG A 52 10.85 -11.54 -14.16
C ARG A 52 10.50 -12.48 -13.01
N VAL A 53 9.96 -11.97 -11.90
CA VAL A 53 9.45 -12.78 -10.79
C VAL A 53 8.27 -13.64 -11.27
N GLY A 54 7.26 -13.04 -11.92
CA GLY A 54 6.13 -13.78 -12.47
C GLY A 54 6.53 -14.87 -13.46
N HIS A 55 7.46 -14.56 -14.37
CA HIS A 55 8.02 -15.54 -15.32
C HIS A 55 8.71 -16.72 -14.63
N PHE A 56 9.56 -16.47 -13.62
CA PHE A 56 10.22 -17.55 -12.88
C PHE A 56 9.25 -18.38 -12.02
N LEU A 57 8.19 -17.76 -11.47
CA LEU A 57 7.14 -18.48 -10.75
C LEU A 57 6.35 -19.41 -11.69
N GLY A 58 5.98 -18.95 -12.88
CA GLY A 58 5.36 -19.77 -13.92
C GLY A 58 6.28 -20.92 -14.41
N ALA A 59 7.58 -20.63 -14.54
CA ALA A 59 8.61 -21.64 -14.82
C ALA A 59 8.97 -22.55 -13.61
N ARG A 60 8.21 -22.47 -12.50
CA ARG A 60 8.37 -23.25 -11.26
C ARG A 60 9.77 -23.15 -10.60
N SER A 61 10.50 -22.06 -10.86
CA SER A 61 11.85 -21.84 -10.35
C SER A 61 11.86 -20.97 -9.10
N VAL A 62 12.34 -21.51 -7.98
CA VAL A 62 12.48 -20.78 -6.70
C VAL A 62 13.80 -20.02 -6.55
N VAL A 63 14.79 -20.31 -7.40
CA VAL A 63 16.10 -19.64 -7.38
C VAL A 63 16.07 -18.33 -8.18
N GLY A 64 15.32 -18.31 -9.29
CA GLY A 64 15.15 -17.15 -10.15
C GLY A 64 14.66 -15.88 -9.42
N PRO A 65 13.56 -15.92 -8.65
CA PRO A 65 13.02 -14.73 -7.98
C PRO A 65 13.94 -14.18 -6.89
N ARG A 66 14.70 -15.04 -6.20
CA ARG A 66 15.76 -14.63 -5.25
C ARG A 66 16.86 -13.86 -5.96
N SER A 67 17.32 -14.36 -7.11
CA SER A 67 18.32 -13.69 -7.95
C SER A 67 17.81 -12.33 -8.46
N VAL A 68 16.56 -12.27 -8.96
CA VAL A 68 15.92 -11.00 -9.37
C VAL A 68 15.85 -10.01 -8.21
N THR A 69 15.46 -10.46 -7.01
CA THR A 69 15.39 -9.61 -5.80
C THR A 69 16.73 -8.97 -5.49
N SER A 70 17.80 -9.76 -5.41
CA SER A 70 19.15 -9.24 -5.12
C SER A 70 19.68 -8.33 -6.23
N VAL A 71 19.51 -8.71 -7.50
CA VAL A 71 20.04 -7.92 -8.64
C VAL A 71 19.31 -6.59 -8.77
N SER A 72 17.97 -6.56 -8.69
CA SER A 72 17.21 -5.31 -8.80
C SER A 72 17.50 -4.34 -7.66
N LEU A 73 17.69 -4.83 -6.43
CA LEU A 73 18.10 -3.98 -5.30
C LEU A 73 19.52 -3.43 -5.48
N ILE A 74 20.49 -4.24 -5.93
CA ILE A 74 21.87 -3.78 -6.21
C ILE A 74 21.85 -2.70 -7.30
N VAL A 75 21.14 -2.93 -8.41
CA VAL A 75 21.01 -1.96 -9.51
C VAL A 75 20.38 -0.65 -9.04
N MET A 76 19.32 -0.72 -8.23
CA MET A 76 18.69 0.48 -7.67
C MET A 76 19.63 1.25 -6.74
N CYS A 77 20.34 0.57 -5.83
CA CYS A 77 21.32 1.23 -4.95
C CYS A 77 22.46 1.92 -5.74
N LEU A 78 22.96 1.27 -6.80
CA LEU A 78 23.98 1.85 -7.68
C LEU A 78 23.48 3.08 -8.44
N LEU A 79 22.21 3.06 -8.90
CA LEU A 79 21.58 4.19 -9.58
C LEU A 79 21.22 5.34 -8.62
N SER A 80 20.87 5.05 -7.37
CA SER A 80 20.58 6.09 -6.35
C SER A 80 21.82 6.86 -5.90
N ALA A 81 23.00 6.23 -5.88
CA ALA A 81 24.23 6.89 -5.42
C ALA A 81 24.54 8.24 -6.13
N PRO A 82 24.55 8.34 -7.48
CA PRO A 82 24.75 9.62 -8.16
C PRO A 82 23.61 10.62 -7.99
N THR A 83 22.35 10.18 -7.81
CA THR A 83 21.22 11.10 -7.64
C THR A 83 21.29 11.83 -6.29
N ILE A 84 21.67 11.11 -5.22
CA ILE A 84 21.95 11.67 -3.88
C ILE A 84 23.04 12.75 -3.95
N VAL A 85 24.13 12.48 -4.68
CA VAL A 85 25.23 13.45 -4.86
C VAL A 85 24.76 14.67 -5.66
N THR A 86 23.98 14.46 -6.72
CA THR A 86 23.45 15.53 -7.57
C THR A 86 22.51 16.45 -6.80
N PHE A 87 21.54 15.91 -6.07
CA PHE A 87 20.59 16.69 -5.27
C PHE A 87 21.26 17.44 -4.11
N LYS A 88 22.33 16.90 -3.50
CA LYS A 88 23.08 17.60 -2.44
C LYS A 88 23.97 18.71 -2.98
N THR A 89 24.67 18.48 -4.10
CA THR A 89 25.62 19.46 -4.67
C THR A 89 24.92 20.59 -5.43
N LEU A 90 23.92 20.28 -6.26
CA LEU A 90 23.21 21.25 -7.10
C LEU A 90 21.94 21.82 -6.45
N ARG A 91 21.79 21.72 -5.13
CA ARG A 91 20.54 22.03 -4.40
C ARG A 91 19.93 23.42 -4.66
N PHE A 92 20.74 24.43 -4.99
CA PHE A 92 20.24 25.77 -5.35
C PHE A 92 20.19 26.03 -6.87
N GLN A 93 20.80 25.16 -7.69
CA GLN A 93 20.79 25.31 -9.15
C GLN A 93 19.64 24.54 -9.80
N ILE A 94 19.20 23.41 -9.23
CA ILE A 94 18.04 22.65 -9.74
C ILE A 94 16.75 23.47 -9.65
N PRO A 95 16.39 24.15 -8.53
CA PRO A 95 15.15 24.95 -8.47
C PRO A 95 15.12 26.14 -9.43
N ARG A 96 16.30 26.68 -9.81
CA ARG A 96 16.45 27.77 -10.79
C ARG A 96 16.06 27.39 -12.22
N ILE A 97 15.87 26.09 -12.51
CA ILE A 97 15.29 25.62 -13.77
C ILE A 97 13.78 25.89 -13.82
N PHE A 98 13.11 25.96 -12.66
CA PHE A 98 11.66 26.08 -12.53
C PHE A 98 11.18 27.51 -12.24
N THR A 99 11.98 28.34 -11.58
CA THR A 99 11.59 29.70 -11.18
C THR A 99 12.79 30.63 -10.98
N TYR A 100 12.54 31.93 -11.10
CA TYR A 100 13.47 33.01 -10.78
C TYR A 100 13.23 33.63 -9.38
N ASP A 101 12.22 33.17 -8.63
CA ASP A 101 11.97 33.64 -7.26
C ASP A 101 12.97 33.00 -6.28
N GLU A 102 13.96 33.79 -5.85
CA GLU A 102 15.00 33.39 -4.89
C GLU A 102 14.43 32.92 -3.54
N GLN A 103 13.23 33.34 -3.13
CA GLN A 103 12.60 32.80 -1.92
C GLN A 103 12.12 31.35 -2.12
N VAL A 104 11.55 31.03 -3.29
CA VAL A 104 11.13 29.66 -3.63
C VAL A 104 12.36 28.77 -3.86
N ILE A 105 13.39 29.28 -4.55
CA ILE A 105 14.68 28.60 -4.73
C ILE A 105 15.31 28.26 -3.37
N TYR A 106 15.30 29.18 -2.41
CA TYR A 106 15.84 28.96 -1.07
C TYR A 106 15.11 27.83 -0.31
N VAL A 107 13.77 27.80 -0.35
CA VAL A 107 12.98 26.75 0.30
C VAL A 107 13.20 25.40 -0.39
N ALA A 108 13.11 25.32 -1.72
CA ALA A 108 13.36 24.09 -2.46
C ALA A 108 14.81 23.58 -2.26
N GLY A 109 15.80 24.48 -2.16
CA GLY A 109 17.20 24.15 -1.89
C GLY A 109 17.50 23.69 -0.46
N LYS A 110 16.55 23.82 0.48
CA LYS A 110 16.57 23.09 1.76
C LYS A 110 15.94 21.70 1.66
N LEU A 111 14.88 21.55 0.86
CA LEU A 111 14.16 20.29 0.70
C LEU A 111 14.94 19.26 -0.12
N LEU A 112 15.72 19.68 -1.13
CA LEU A 112 16.49 18.76 -1.99
C LEU A 112 17.45 17.81 -1.23
N PRO A 113 18.20 18.23 -0.20
CA PRO A 113 18.95 17.31 0.67
C PRO A 113 18.09 16.30 1.46
N ILE A 114 16.82 16.58 1.74
CA ILE A 114 15.86 15.66 2.37
C ILE A 114 15.31 14.71 1.30
N LEU A 115 14.92 15.23 0.13
CA LEU A 115 14.49 14.43 -1.03
C LEU A 115 15.58 13.41 -1.44
N ALA A 116 16.87 13.76 -1.33
CA ALA A 116 17.96 12.84 -1.59
C ALA A 116 17.93 11.58 -0.69
N ILE A 117 17.47 11.70 0.56
CA ILE A 117 17.30 10.56 1.47
C ILE A 117 16.00 9.82 1.15
N PHE A 118 14.93 10.56 0.85
CA PHE A 118 13.65 10.02 0.42
C PHE A 118 13.81 9.10 -0.82
N GLN A 119 14.39 9.61 -1.91
CA GLN A 119 14.54 8.88 -3.17
C GLN A 119 15.33 7.56 -3.04
N PHE A 120 16.26 7.48 -2.09
CA PHE A 120 17.00 6.24 -1.83
C PHE A 120 16.12 5.16 -1.20
N LEU A 121 15.33 5.52 -0.19
CA LEU A 121 14.38 4.62 0.46
C LEU A 121 13.22 4.24 -0.48
N ASP A 122 12.79 5.21 -1.30
CA ASP A 122 11.76 5.09 -2.32
C ASP A 122 12.15 4.12 -3.43
N GLY A 123 13.41 4.18 -3.90
CA GLY A 123 13.95 3.16 -4.80
C GLY A 123 13.89 1.74 -4.23
N ILE A 124 14.20 1.57 -2.95
CA ILE A 124 14.11 0.27 -2.26
C ILE A 124 12.64 -0.17 -2.15
N GLU A 125 11.74 0.75 -1.81
CA GLU A 125 10.29 0.52 -1.75
C GLU A 125 9.77 0.08 -3.12
N GLY A 126 9.85 0.93 -4.15
CA GLY A 126 9.30 0.69 -5.48
C GLY A 126 9.78 -0.61 -6.14
N VAL A 127 11.04 -1.00 -5.91
CA VAL A 127 11.58 -2.28 -6.39
C VAL A 127 10.99 -3.48 -5.63
N CYS A 128 10.93 -3.43 -4.30
CA CYS A 128 10.29 -4.49 -3.51
C CYS A 128 8.76 -4.55 -3.71
N SER A 129 8.11 -3.40 -3.87
CA SER A 129 6.72 -3.21 -4.32
C SER A 129 6.47 -3.84 -5.70
N GLY A 130 7.44 -3.76 -6.62
CA GLY A 130 7.45 -4.50 -7.88
C GLY A 130 7.55 -6.02 -7.68
N ILE A 131 8.45 -6.49 -6.82
CA ILE A 131 8.64 -7.93 -6.52
C ILE A 131 7.39 -8.54 -5.85
N VAL A 132 6.77 -7.82 -4.91
CA VAL A 132 5.52 -8.19 -4.23
C VAL A 132 4.33 -8.21 -5.21
N ARG A 133 4.29 -7.30 -6.19
CA ARG A 133 3.36 -7.38 -7.33
C ARG A 133 3.58 -8.65 -8.16
N GLY A 134 4.83 -8.95 -8.53
CA GLY A 134 5.20 -10.13 -9.31
C GLY A 134 4.87 -11.47 -8.62
N ALA A 135 4.84 -11.50 -7.29
CA ALA A 135 4.44 -12.67 -6.50
C ALA A 135 2.92 -12.85 -6.35
N GLY A 136 2.10 -11.86 -6.74
CA GLY A 136 0.65 -11.86 -6.49
C GLY A 136 0.30 -11.60 -5.03
N LEU A 137 0.99 -10.65 -4.39
CA LEU A 137 0.83 -10.28 -2.97
C LEU A 137 0.46 -8.80 -2.79
N GLN A 138 -0.23 -8.22 -3.78
CA GLN A 138 -0.59 -6.80 -3.86
C GLN A 138 -1.41 -6.32 -2.64
N TYR A 139 -2.22 -7.19 -2.03
CA TYR A 139 -2.93 -6.90 -0.79
C TYR A 139 -1.99 -6.59 0.37
N VAL A 140 -0.92 -7.39 0.54
CA VAL A 140 0.08 -7.19 1.60
C VAL A 140 0.81 -5.85 1.41
N GLY A 141 1.21 -5.54 0.18
CA GLY A 141 1.81 -4.24 -0.15
C GLY A 141 0.85 -3.06 0.08
N ALA A 142 -0.44 -3.22 -0.24
CA ALA A 142 -1.45 -2.20 0.03
C ALA A 142 -1.64 -1.94 1.54
N VAL A 143 -1.62 -2.98 2.38
CA VAL A 143 -1.67 -2.85 3.85
C VAL A 143 -0.40 -2.17 4.39
N ILE A 144 0.79 -2.57 3.94
CA ILE A 144 2.06 -1.94 4.34
C ILE A 144 2.07 -0.45 3.99
N CYS A 145 1.72 -0.10 2.76
CA CYS A 145 1.61 1.28 2.29
C CYS A 145 0.61 2.08 3.14
N CYS A 146 -0.58 1.53 3.42
CA CYS A 146 -1.60 2.19 4.23
C CYS A 146 -1.13 2.46 5.67
N LEU A 147 -0.54 1.46 6.35
CA LEU A 147 -0.03 1.64 7.71
C LEU A 147 1.11 2.66 7.74
N SER A 148 2.11 2.47 6.87
CA SER A 148 3.35 3.26 6.87
C SER A 148 3.11 4.73 6.54
N PHE A 149 2.31 5.04 5.52
CA PHE A 149 2.05 6.42 5.12
C PHE A 149 0.86 7.08 5.84
N TYR A 150 -0.26 6.38 6.05
CA TYR A 150 -1.48 7.02 6.58
C TYR A 150 -1.61 6.92 8.11
N VAL A 151 -1.11 5.84 8.74
CA VAL A 151 -1.17 5.67 10.20
C VAL A 151 0.06 6.25 10.91
N PHE A 152 1.25 6.20 10.28
CA PHE A 152 2.48 6.76 10.86
C PHE A 152 2.95 8.04 10.16
N GLY A 153 3.27 7.99 8.87
CA GLY A 153 3.91 9.11 8.15
C GLY A 153 3.12 10.42 8.20
N ALA A 154 1.82 10.39 7.88
CA ALA A 154 0.97 11.58 7.85
C ALA A 154 0.72 12.19 9.25
N PRO A 155 0.34 11.44 10.31
CA PRO A 155 0.22 12.01 11.65
C PRO A 155 1.54 12.61 12.16
N ILE A 156 2.69 11.97 11.91
CA ILE A 156 4.01 12.48 12.28
C ILE A 156 4.33 13.77 11.51
N GLY A 157 4.11 13.79 10.19
CA GLY A 157 4.29 14.99 9.36
C GLY A 157 3.41 16.16 9.80
N MET A 158 2.12 15.92 10.03
CA MET A 158 1.17 16.93 10.52
C MET A 158 1.57 17.45 11.91
N GLY A 159 2.08 16.60 12.79
CA GLY A 159 2.65 17.00 14.08
C GLY A 159 3.89 17.88 13.95
N LEU A 160 4.81 17.55 13.03
CA LEU A 160 6.01 18.35 12.75
C LEU A 160 5.66 19.73 12.14
N ILE A 161 4.67 19.77 11.25
CA ILE A 161 4.18 21.00 10.61
C ILE A 161 3.49 21.93 11.63
N PHE A 162 2.53 21.42 12.40
CA PHE A 162 1.65 22.25 13.23
C PHE A 162 2.05 22.36 14.70
N GLY A 163 2.58 21.29 15.30
CA GLY A 163 3.00 21.28 16.71
C GLY A 163 4.43 21.76 16.91
N ALA A 164 5.35 21.34 16.05
CA ALA A 164 6.78 21.70 16.14
C ALA A 164 7.21 22.81 15.15
N HIS A 165 6.28 23.34 14.36
CA HIS A 165 6.46 24.50 13.46
C HIS A 165 7.60 24.39 12.42
N TYR A 166 7.99 23.19 11.99
CA TYR A 166 9.00 22.98 10.94
C TYR A 166 8.55 23.39 9.53
N GLY A 167 7.31 23.86 9.36
CA GLY A 167 6.76 24.23 8.05
C GLY A 167 6.82 23.07 7.06
N ILE A 168 7.16 23.34 5.80
CA ILE A 168 7.25 22.33 4.75
C ILE A 168 8.34 21.26 4.99
N GLU A 169 9.40 21.59 5.73
CA GLU A 169 10.44 20.61 6.09
C GLU A 169 9.82 19.47 6.95
N GLY A 170 8.85 19.81 7.81
CA GLY A 170 8.10 18.85 8.64
C GLY A 170 7.27 17.84 7.83
N LEU A 171 6.72 18.26 6.67
CA LEU A 171 6.02 17.36 5.75
C LEU A 171 6.98 16.27 5.23
N TRP A 172 8.14 16.70 4.72
CA TRP A 172 9.14 15.80 4.14
C TRP A 172 9.80 14.89 5.18
N TYR A 173 10.00 15.36 6.41
CA TYR A 173 10.44 14.48 7.50
C TYR A 173 9.40 13.40 7.84
N GLY A 174 8.10 13.75 7.89
CA GLY A 174 7.02 12.78 8.08
C GLY A 174 6.92 11.75 6.95
N LEU A 175 7.03 12.20 5.70
CA LEU A 175 7.07 11.33 4.51
C LEU A 175 8.30 10.40 4.53
N CYS A 176 9.49 10.89 4.86
CA CYS A 176 10.70 10.08 5.03
C CYS A 176 10.55 8.99 6.11
N ILE A 177 9.90 9.30 7.24
CA ILE A 177 9.67 8.33 8.32
C ILE A 177 8.67 7.26 7.89
N GLY A 178 7.55 7.65 7.27
CA GLY A 178 6.58 6.71 6.71
C GLY A 178 7.19 5.82 5.64
N LEU A 179 7.98 6.40 4.72
CA LEU A 179 8.68 5.66 3.68
C LEU A 179 9.74 4.69 4.25
N PHE A 180 10.48 5.07 5.29
CA PHE A 180 11.43 4.17 5.96
C PHE A 180 10.72 2.94 6.56
N LEU A 181 9.54 3.13 7.16
CA LEU A 181 8.70 2.03 7.65
C LEU A 181 8.18 1.16 6.49
N SER A 182 7.77 1.77 5.36
CA SER A 182 7.32 1.03 4.18
C SER A 182 8.47 0.18 3.59
N ALA A 183 9.59 0.81 3.24
CA ALA A 183 10.74 0.16 2.62
C ALA A 183 11.32 -0.97 3.48
N SER A 184 11.44 -0.76 4.80
CA SER A 184 11.91 -1.81 5.71
C SER A 184 10.94 -2.99 5.80
N ALA A 185 9.63 -2.75 5.90
CA ALA A 185 8.61 -3.81 5.87
C ALA A 185 8.61 -4.57 4.52
N TYR A 186 8.71 -3.87 3.40
CA TYR A 186 8.79 -4.47 2.07
C TYR A 186 10.05 -5.32 1.86
N VAL A 187 11.21 -4.88 2.33
CA VAL A 187 12.45 -5.67 2.32
C VAL A 187 12.32 -6.92 3.20
N ILE A 188 11.74 -6.79 4.40
CA ILE A 188 11.47 -7.93 5.29
C ILE A 188 10.55 -8.95 4.58
N VAL A 189 9.47 -8.50 3.93
CA VAL A 189 8.60 -9.37 3.14
C VAL A 189 9.37 -10.08 2.03
N CYS A 190 10.14 -9.36 1.21
CA CYS A 190 10.89 -9.97 0.09
C CYS A 190 11.94 -10.99 0.55
N VAL A 191 12.64 -10.71 1.66
CA VAL A 191 13.68 -11.61 2.22
C VAL A 191 13.09 -12.82 2.92
N ARG A 192 11.92 -12.67 3.58
CA ARG A 192 11.22 -13.76 4.28
C ARG A 192 10.24 -14.54 3.40
N LEU A 193 10.10 -14.20 2.13
CA LEU A 193 9.12 -14.81 1.25
C LEU A 193 9.46 -16.27 0.94
N ASP A 194 8.55 -17.19 1.28
CA ASP A 194 8.69 -18.59 0.85
C ASP A 194 8.33 -18.73 -0.64
N TRP A 195 9.38 -18.73 -1.45
CA TRP A 195 9.30 -18.92 -2.89
C TRP A 195 8.76 -20.31 -3.31
N GLN A 196 8.87 -21.36 -2.49
CA GLN A 196 8.23 -22.65 -2.79
C GLN A 196 6.71 -22.52 -2.71
N LYS A 197 6.21 -21.94 -1.61
CA LYS A 197 4.78 -21.62 -1.46
C LYS A 197 4.28 -20.66 -2.54
N GLN A 198 5.06 -19.66 -2.96
CA GLN A 198 4.66 -18.78 -4.06
C GLN A 198 4.61 -19.48 -5.43
N VAL A 199 5.52 -20.42 -5.73
CA VAL A 199 5.43 -21.27 -6.93
C VAL A 199 4.16 -22.13 -6.90
N GLN A 200 3.84 -22.73 -5.75
CA GLN A 200 2.59 -23.50 -5.58
C GLN A 200 1.37 -22.61 -5.81
N LEU A 201 1.28 -21.46 -5.12
CA LEU A 201 0.18 -20.49 -5.28
C LEU A 201 0.05 -19.95 -6.71
N ALA A 202 1.17 -19.71 -7.41
CA ALA A 202 1.15 -19.34 -8.82
C ALA A 202 0.55 -20.44 -9.71
N MET A 203 0.89 -21.71 -9.47
CA MET A 203 0.27 -22.83 -10.16
C MET A 203 -1.23 -22.97 -9.85
N LEU A 204 -1.67 -22.70 -8.61
CA LEU A 204 -3.10 -22.75 -8.25
C LEU A 204 -3.92 -21.73 -9.05
N ARG A 205 -3.39 -20.50 -9.17
CA ARG A 205 -4.03 -19.39 -9.90
C ARG A 205 -4.20 -19.67 -11.40
N VAL A 206 -3.30 -20.47 -11.99
CA VAL A 206 -3.30 -20.79 -13.43
C VAL A 206 -4.10 -22.06 -13.74
N ASN A 207 -4.14 -23.05 -12.84
CA ASN A 207 -4.93 -24.26 -13.06
C ASN A 207 -5.50 -24.81 -11.73
N PRO A 208 -6.68 -24.32 -11.29
CA PRO A 208 -7.31 -24.77 -10.04
C PRO A 208 -7.74 -26.25 -10.11
N VAL A 209 -8.20 -26.72 -11.27
CA VAL A 209 -8.69 -28.10 -11.49
C VAL A 209 -7.56 -29.13 -11.33
N ALA A 210 -6.33 -28.79 -11.73
CA ALA A 210 -5.17 -29.66 -11.53
C ALA A 210 -4.76 -29.79 -10.06
N PHE A 211 -5.00 -28.75 -9.25
CA PHE A 211 -4.75 -28.81 -7.81
C PHE A 211 -5.77 -29.69 -7.10
N ASP A 212 -7.06 -29.53 -7.39
CA ASP A 212 -8.10 -30.36 -6.79
C ASP A 212 -7.91 -31.86 -7.11
N ARG A 213 -7.48 -32.18 -8.33
CA ARG A 213 -7.07 -33.55 -8.72
C ARG A 213 -5.84 -34.06 -7.94
N HIS A 214 -4.96 -33.18 -7.49
CA HIS A 214 -3.80 -33.51 -6.65
C HIS A 214 -4.18 -33.64 -5.17
N VAL A 215 -5.04 -32.76 -4.65
CA VAL A 215 -5.61 -32.84 -3.29
C VAL A 215 -6.44 -34.12 -3.17
N THR A 216 -7.33 -34.41 -4.11
CA THR A 216 -8.10 -35.66 -4.17
C THR A 216 -7.19 -36.90 -4.16
N ARG A 217 -6.04 -36.86 -4.88
CA ARG A 217 -5.02 -37.93 -4.83
C ARG A 217 -4.35 -38.05 -3.46
N VAL A 218 -4.01 -36.93 -2.82
CA VAL A 218 -3.42 -36.94 -1.47
C VAL A 218 -4.42 -37.44 -0.44
N SER A 219 -5.67 -36.96 -0.49
CA SER A 219 -6.77 -37.41 0.38
C SER A 219 -7.08 -38.90 0.21
N THR A 220 -7.10 -39.43 -1.03
CA THR A 220 -7.25 -40.89 -1.23
C THR A 220 -6.05 -41.68 -0.71
N VAL A 221 -4.82 -41.18 -0.85
CA VAL A 221 -3.64 -41.82 -0.22
C VAL A 221 -3.70 -41.75 1.31
N TYR A 222 -4.23 -40.67 1.91
CA TYR A 222 -4.46 -40.61 3.36
C TYR A 222 -5.59 -41.55 3.81
N GLN A 223 -6.71 -41.62 3.09
CA GLN A 223 -7.80 -42.56 3.39
C GLN A 223 -7.35 -44.03 3.29
N VAL A 224 -6.63 -44.41 2.24
CA VAL A 224 -6.08 -45.77 2.10
C VAL A 224 -5.11 -46.12 3.24
N ASN A 225 -4.34 -45.14 3.75
CA ASN A 225 -3.47 -45.34 4.91
C ASN A 225 -4.22 -45.36 6.27
N GLU A 226 -5.41 -44.76 6.37
CA GLU A 226 -6.29 -44.87 7.54
C GLU A 226 -7.06 -46.19 7.54
N GLU A 227 -7.61 -46.62 6.40
CA GLU A 227 -8.26 -47.94 6.25
C GLU A 227 -7.30 -49.10 6.56
N LEU A 228 -6.03 -48.98 6.18
CA LEU A 228 -5.00 -49.97 6.53
C LEU A 228 -4.73 -50.05 8.05
N LYS A 229 -4.86 -48.93 8.78
CA LYS A 229 -4.73 -48.93 10.26
C LYS A 229 -5.98 -49.46 10.94
N HIS A 230 -7.18 -49.12 10.44
CA HIS A 230 -8.41 -49.35 11.17
C HIS A 230 -8.72 -50.85 11.38
N ASN A 231 -8.17 -51.72 10.51
CA ASN A 231 -8.20 -53.17 10.66
C ASN A 231 -7.43 -53.73 11.88
N THR A 232 -6.66 -52.93 12.64
CA THR A 232 -5.82 -53.43 13.74
C THR A 232 -6.00 -52.69 15.08
N SER A 233 -7.23 -52.63 15.60
CA SER A 233 -7.57 -52.89 17.03
C SER A 233 -9.01 -52.54 17.38
N THR A 234 -9.70 -53.42 18.11
CA THR A 234 -11.01 -53.16 18.73
C THR A 234 -10.98 -53.51 20.22
N ARG A 235 -11.63 -52.67 21.07
CA ARG A 235 -12.42 -53.03 22.26
C ARG A 235 -13.04 -51.80 22.95
N HIS A 236 -14.16 -52.03 23.64
CA HIS A 236 -15.07 -51.06 24.30
C HIS A 236 -14.60 -50.71 25.76
N LEU A 237 -15.26 -49.93 26.64
CA LEU A 237 -16.69 -49.54 26.83
C LEU A 237 -16.89 -48.11 27.41
N ASP A 238 -18.12 -47.57 27.24
CA ASP A 238 -18.74 -46.38 27.87
C ASP A 238 -19.61 -46.76 29.11
N PRO A 239 -20.51 -45.93 29.73
CA PRO A 239 -20.91 -44.50 29.60
C PRO A 239 -20.97 -43.80 31.02
N PRO A 240 -21.93 -42.94 31.48
CA PRO A 240 -22.88 -41.98 30.85
C PRO A 240 -23.03 -40.56 31.53
N SER A 241 -23.64 -39.60 30.81
CA SER A 241 -24.50 -38.48 31.32
C SER A 241 -23.89 -37.35 32.22
N THR A 242 -24.42 -36.11 32.33
CA THR A 242 -25.72 -35.51 31.94
C THR A 242 -25.63 -34.03 31.46
N GLU A 243 -26.67 -33.62 30.74
CA GLU A 243 -27.10 -32.36 30.08
C GLU A 243 -27.00 -30.96 30.78
N THR A 244 -27.26 -29.91 29.97
CA THR A 244 -27.84 -28.55 30.28
C THR A 244 -26.95 -27.31 30.04
N ARG A 245 -27.59 -26.15 29.75
CA ARG A 245 -26.99 -24.89 29.22
C ARG A 245 -27.60 -23.62 29.91
N PRO A 246 -27.32 -22.36 29.49
CA PRO A 246 -26.62 -21.35 30.30
C PRO A 246 -27.51 -20.22 30.87
N LEU A 247 -26.90 -19.27 31.60
CA LEU A 247 -27.54 -17.99 32.00
C LEU A 247 -26.62 -16.76 31.81
N LEU A 248 -27.27 -15.59 31.71
CA LEU A 248 -26.69 -14.24 31.53
C LEU A 248 -26.76 -13.42 32.82
N VAL A 249 -25.82 -12.48 33.00
CA VAL A 249 -25.95 -11.33 33.93
C VAL A 249 -25.37 -10.07 33.28
N SER A 250 -25.99 -8.92 33.54
CA SER A 250 -25.59 -7.57 33.09
C SER A 250 -25.42 -6.62 34.28
N HIS A 251 -24.84 -5.42 34.09
CA HIS A 251 -25.34 -4.14 34.64
C HIS A 251 -24.54 -2.91 34.10
N ARG A 252 -24.86 -1.68 34.54
CA ARG A 252 -24.62 -0.39 33.84
C ARG A 252 -24.55 0.83 34.82
N GLU A 253 -24.15 2.00 34.28
CA GLU A 253 -24.35 3.43 34.75
C GLU A 253 -23.09 4.16 35.32
N ARG A 254 -22.75 5.47 35.12
CA ARG A 254 -23.37 6.85 34.97
C ARG A 254 -23.64 7.58 36.30
N GLU A 255 -23.46 8.92 36.52
CA GLU A 255 -23.07 10.13 35.72
C GLU A 255 -21.91 10.93 36.42
N SER A 256 -21.25 12.02 35.97
CA SER A 256 -21.36 13.13 34.95
C SER A 256 -21.75 14.54 35.50
N TYR A 257 -21.46 15.64 34.74
CA TYR A 257 -21.64 17.11 34.96
C TYR A 257 -20.54 17.95 35.65
N LEU A 258 -20.12 19.07 35.02
CA LEU A 258 -20.52 20.46 35.38
C LEU A 258 -20.08 21.49 34.29
N GLU A 259 -20.67 22.70 34.30
CA GLU A 259 -20.47 23.77 33.30
C GLU A 259 -20.08 25.14 33.89
N GLU A 260 -19.35 25.91 33.05
CA GLU A 260 -19.50 27.35 32.74
C GLU A 260 -19.11 28.48 33.74
N THR A 261 -18.12 29.29 33.32
CA THR A 261 -17.85 30.73 33.63
C THR A 261 -16.58 31.14 32.85
N ASP A 262 -16.33 32.37 32.37
CA ASP A 262 -17.01 33.68 32.53
C ASP A 262 -16.70 34.59 31.29
N GLU A 263 -17.71 34.95 30.48
CA GLU A 263 -17.56 35.84 29.30
C GLU A 263 -17.84 37.33 29.60
N MET A 264 -17.04 38.04 30.41
CA MET A 264 -17.11 39.53 30.38
C MET A 264 -15.91 40.37 30.83
N LYS A 265 -14.72 40.15 30.23
CA LYS A 265 -13.65 41.18 30.20
C LYS A 265 -13.21 41.59 28.80
N VAL A 266 -14.09 42.38 28.19
CA VAL A 266 -13.83 43.73 27.68
C VAL A 266 -12.51 43.88 26.87
N ARG A 267 -12.52 43.66 25.55
CA ARG A 267 -12.96 44.61 24.50
C ARG A 267 -12.04 45.82 24.24
N GLU A 268 -10.86 45.93 24.86
CA GLU A 268 -9.96 47.10 24.71
C GLU A 268 -8.55 46.84 24.14
N THR A 269 -8.36 45.81 23.30
CA THR A 269 -7.15 45.65 22.45
C THR A 269 -7.46 45.52 20.95
N ARG A 270 -8.59 46.13 20.51
CA ARG A 270 -8.91 46.32 19.10
C ARG A 270 -8.00 47.41 18.48
N ASN A 271 -6.77 47.04 18.09
CA ASN A 271 -6.03 47.55 16.92
C ASN A 271 -4.55 47.13 16.96
N LEU A 272 -4.16 46.13 16.16
CA LEU A 272 -2.82 46.00 15.52
C LEU A 272 -2.82 44.85 14.50
N ARG A 273 -1.79 44.80 13.66
CA ARG A 273 -1.66 43.97 12.42
C ARG A 273 -1.25 42.50 12.76
N PRO A 274 -1.31 41.51 11.84
CA PRO A 274 -1.63 41.56 10.41
C PRO A 274 -2.82 40.67 9.97
N ARG A 275 -3.09 40.61 8.66
CA ARG A 275 -4.11 39.74 8.04
C ARG A 275 -3.65 38.28 8.14
N LYS A 276 -4.23 37.53 9.09
CA LYS A 276 -3.90 36.10 9.32
C LYS A 276 -4.35 35.22 8.16
N GLY A 277 -3.67 34.09 7.95
CA GLY A 277 -3.99 33.12 6.90
C GLY A 277 -5.40 32.55 7.05
N LEU A 278 -6.05 32.24 5.91
CA LEU A 278 -7.48 31.96 5.80
C LEU A 278 -7.87 30.54 6.25
N LEU A 279 -7.55 30.15 7.49
CA LEU A 279 -8.22 29.04 8.19
C LEU A 279 -7.87 29.07 9.70
N ASN A 280 -8.88 29.15 10.58
CA ASN A 280 -8.69 29.01 12.02
C ASN A 280 -8.24 27.59 12.41
N CYS A 281 -7.71 27.39 13.62
CA CYS A 281 -7.21 26.08 14.07
C CYS A 281 -8.28 24.96 13.95
N GLY A 282 -9.51 25.21 14.42
CA GLY A 282 -10.64 24.30 14.23
C GLY A 282 -11.01 24.06 12.76
N GLY A 283 -10.78 25.03 11.88
CA GLY A 283 -10.94 24.88 10.43
C GLY A 283 -9.86 23.99 9.81
N ARG A 284 -8.60 24.09 10.25
CA ARG A 284 -7.52 23.17 9.85
C ARG A 284 -7.80 21.73 10.29
N ILE A 285 -8.29 21.54 11.51
CA ILE A 285 -8.67 20.21 12.03
C ILE A 285 -9.87 19.66 11.25
N SER A 286 -10.93 20.44 11.06
CA SER A 286 -12.11 20.07 10.28
C SER A 286 -11.76 19.67 8.84
N PHE A 287 -10.88 20.43 8.18
CA PHE A 287 -10.39 20.13 6.83
C PHE A 287 -9.59 18.82 6.77
N ALA A 288 -8.68 18.58 7.72
CA ALA A 288 -7.93 17.32 7.81
C ALA A 288 -8.84 16.11 8.10
N VAL A 289 -9.83 16.26 8.98
CA VAL A 289 -10.85 15.23 9.26
C VAL A 289 -11.71 14.95 8.03
N THR A 290 -12.05 15.98 7.23
CA THR A 290 -12.82 15.82 5.99
C THR A 290 -12.03 15.09 4.90
N LEU A 291 -10.73 15.38 4.75
CA LEU A 291 -9.86 14.63 3.83
C LEU A 291 -9.71 13.16 4.26
N LEU A 292 -9.53 12.90 5.57
CA LEU A 292 -9.45 11.55 6.10
C LEU A 292 -10.77 10.79 5.93
N SER A 293 -11.93 11.41 6.18
CA SER A 293 -13.24 10.75 6.02
C SER A 293 -13.54 10.42 4.55
N LEU A 294 -13.18 11.29 3.61
CA LEU A 294 -13.26 11.01 2.16
C LEU A 294 -12.31 9.88 1.74
N PHE A 295 -11.08 9.87 2.24
CA PHE A 295 -10.13 8.77 1.99
C PHE A 295 -10.67 7.43 2.52
N PHE A 296 -11.17 7.40 3.76
CA PHE A 296 -11.78 6.19 4.33
C PHE A 296 -13.06 5.78 3.58
N ALA A 297 -13.91 6.72 3.13
CA ALA A 297 -15.06 6.40 2.30
C ALA A 297 -14.65 5.73 0.98
N CYS A 298 -13.65 6.26 0.27
CA CYS A 298 -13.10 5.65 -0.94
C CYS A 298 -12.47 4.26 -0.66
N LEU A 299 -11.78 4.09 0.47
CA LEU A 299 -11.22 2.80 0.89
C LEU A 299 -12.32 1.78 1.19
N LEU A 300 -13.38 2.19 1.88
CA LEU A 300 -14.56 1.36 2.17
C LEU A 300 -15.28 0.96 0.87
N CYS A 301 -15.53 1.89 -0.06
CA CYS A 301 -16.08 1.56 -1.38
C CYS A 301 -15.19 0.57 -2.14
N ARG A 302 -13.85 0.67 -2.04
CA ARG A 302 -12.94 -0.30 -2.66
C ARG A 302 -12.97 -1.69 -2.00
N LEU A 303 -13.27 -1.78 -0.71
CA LEU A 303 -13.27 -3.04 0.05
C LEU A 303 -14.64 -3.74 0.11
N PHE A 304 -15.74 -2.99 0.01
CA PHE A 304 -17.11 -3.50 0.18
C PHE A 304 -17.95 -3.53 -1.10
N VAL A 305 -17.57 -2.83 -2.18
CA VAL A 305 -18.22 -2.99 -3.50
C VAL A 305 -17.56 -4.14 -4.25
N CYS A 306 -18.35 -5.08 -4.76
CA CYS A 306 -17.86 -6.18 -5.60
C CYS A 306 -17.69 -5.70 -7.04
N TRP A 307 -16.52 -5.15 -7.37
CA TRP A 307 -16.24 -4.53 -8.68
C TRP A 307 -16.33 -5.50 -9.88
N SER A 308 -16.27 -6.81 -9.64
CA SER A 308 -16.51 -7.85 -10.64
C SER A 308 -17.92 -7.79 -11.23
N GLU A 309 -18.96 -7.46 -10.45
CA GLU A 309 -20.34 -7.32 -10.95
C GLU A 309 -20.51 -6.12 -11.91
N TYR A 310 -19.62 -5.13 -11.83
CA TYR A 310 -19.66 -3.90 -12.64
C TYR A 310 -18.77 -3.95 -13.88
N PHE A 311 -17.64 -4.66 -13.82
CA PHE A 311 -16.68 -4.74 -14.93
C PHE A 311 -16.66 -6.10 -15.65
N GLY A 312 -17.28 -7.14 -15.10
CA GLY A 312 -17.30 -8.48 -15.66
C GLY A 312 -16.00 -9.26 -15.47
N VAL A 313 -15.99 -10.50 -15.93
CA VAL A 313 -14.87 -11.44 -15.83
C VAL A 313 -14.48 -11.93 -17.22
N TYR A 314 -13.19 -11.86 -17.55
CA TYR A 314 -12.69 -12.11 -18.89
C TYR A 314 -11.96 -13.45 -18.99
N CYS A 315 -12.31 -14.27 -19.99
CA CYS A 315 -11.61 -15.51 -20.36
C CYS A 315 -10.78 -15.22 -21.62
N VAL A 316 -9.45 -15.10 -21.46
CA VAL A 316 -8.52 -14.69 -22.52
C VAL A 316 -7.78 -15.91 -23.07
N TYR A 317 -8.04 -16.28 -24.32
CA TYR A 317 -7.41 -17.44 -24.97
C TYR A 317 -6.00 -17.13 -25.46
N ASN A 318 -5.17 -18.18 -25.61
CA ASN A 318 -3.79 -18.07 -26.12
C ASN A 318 -3.65 -17.47 -27.54
N ASN A 319 -4.76 -17.30 -28.28
CA ASN A 319 -4.80 -16.65 -29.60
C ASN A 319 -5.08 -15.12 -29.51
N GLY A 320 -5.24 -14.55 -28.31
CA GLY A 320 -5.55 -13.14 -28.09
C GLY A 320 -7.05 -12.78 -28.14
N THR A 321 -7.94 -13.75 -28.38
CA THR A 321 -9.40 -13.52 -28.26
C THR A 321 -9.85 -13.57 -26.81
N PHE A 322 -10.87 -12.78 -26.45
CA PHE A 322 -11.43 -12.73 -25.11
C PHE A 322 -12.96 -12.88 -25.14
N LEU A 323 -13.49 -13.63 -24.17
CA LEU A 323 -14.91 -13.66 -23.83
C LEU A 323 -15.14 -12.88 -22.53
N ASN A 324 -16.22 -12.11 -22.45
CA ASN A 324 -16.64 -11.41 -21.24
C ASN A 324 -17.88 -12.11 -20.65
N PHE A 325 -17.85 -12.41 -19.37
CA PHE A 325 -18.96 -12.98 -18.60
C PHE A 325 -19.35 -11.98 -17.50
N PRO A 326 -20.65 -11.66 -17.31
CA PRO A 326 -21.05 -10.66 -16.32
C PRO A 326 -20.77 -11.08 -14.88
N ASN A 327 -20.71 -12.38 -14.58
CA ASN A 327 -20.48 -12.93 -13.25
C ASN A 327 -19.61 -14.19 -13.27
N GLU A 328 -18.82 -14.42 -12.23
CA GLU A 328 -18.01 -15.66 -12.03
C GLU A 328 -18.86 -16.93 -12.15
N MET A 329 -20.13 -16.88 -11.73
CA MET A 329 -21.05 -18.02 -11.74
C MET A 329 -21.42 -18.49 -13.15
N GLU A 330 -21.38 -17.60 -14.15
CA GLU A 330 -21.63 -17.98 -15.55
C GLU A 330 -20.36 -18.51 -16.22
N LEU A 331 -19.20 -17.92 -15.92
CA LEU A 331 -17.90 -18.48 -16.31
C LEU A 331 -17.72 -19.89 -15.73
N ALA A 332 -18.10 -20.13 -14.47
CA ALA A 332 -18.03 -21.44 -13.84
C ALA A 332 -18.93 -22.48 -14.51
N ARG A 333 -20.12 -22.09 -15.02
CA ARG A 333 -20.96 -22.99 -15.84
C ARG A 333 -20.30 -23.26 -17.19
N PHE A 334 -19.86 -22.21 -17.89
CA PHE A 334 -19.21 -22.33 -19.20
C PHE A 334 -18.00 -23.28 -19.16
N LEU A 335 -17.12 -23.13 -18.17
CA LEU A 335 -15.95 -23.99 -17.95
C LEU A 335 -16.29 -25.43 -17.52
N ASN A 336 -17.52 -25.69 -17.06
CA ASN A 336 -17.97 -27.01 -16.63
C ASN A 336 -18.75 -27.75 -17.73
N ASP A 337 -19.49 -27.02 -18.59
CA ASP A 337 -20.11 -27.56 -19.80
C ASP A 337 -19.08 -27.79 -20.93
N SER A 338 -18.01 -26.97 -21.00
CA SER A 338 -16.94 -27.11 -21.99
C SER A 338 -15.94 -28.21 -21.61
N LEU A 339 -16.36 -29.47 -21.76
CA LEU A 339 -15.62 -30.71 -21.46
C LEU A 339 -14.30 -30.92 -22.26
N HIS A 340 -13.79 -29.93 -22.99
CA HIS A 340 -12.55 -29.99 -23.78
C HIS A 340 -11.76 -28.66 -23.78
N ASP A 341 -10.51 -28.74 -23.30
CA ASP A 341 -9.35 -27.91 -23.68
C ASP A 341 -9.50 -26.38 -23.82
N THR A 342 -10.33 -25.74 -22.99
CA THR A 342 -10.34 -24.27 -22.86
C THR A 342 -9.08 -23.76 -22.13
N ASN A 343 -7.95 -23.72 -22.83
CA ASN A 343 -6.75 -22.96 -22.42
C ASN A 343 -7.02 -21.45 -22.55
N CYS A 344 -7.84 -20.90 -21.65
CA CYS A 344 -7.97 -19.47 -21.43
C CYS A 344 -7.49 -19.08 -20.03
N THR A 345 -6.85 -17.92 -19.94
CA THR A 345 -6.49 -17.29 -18.67
C THR A 345 -7.68 -16.47 -18.19
N VAL A 346 -8.17 -16.76 -16.99
CA VAL A 346 -9.24 -15.98 -16.35
C VAL A 346 -8.64 -14.71 -15.77
N VAL A 347 -9.23 -13.56 -16.12
CA VAL A 347 -8.85 -12.22 -15.65
C VAL A 347 -10.08 -11.59 -15.00
N ILE A 348 -10.00 -11.42 -13.68
CA ILE A 348 -10.96 -10.68 -12.86
C ILE A 348 -10.33 -9.29 -12.57
N PRO A 349 -11.03 -8.17 -12.80
CA PRO A 349 -10.50 -6.81 -12.65
C PRO A 349 -10.35 -6.32 -11.20
#